data_AF-A0A0A8X717-F1
#
_entry.id   AF-A0A0A8X717-F1
#
_cell.length_a   1.000
_cell.length_b   1.000
_cell.length_c   1.000
_cell.angle_alpha   90.00
_cell.angle_beta   90.00
_cell.angle_gamma   90.00
#
_symmetry.space_group_name_H-M   'P 1'
#
loop_
_entity.id
_entity.type
_entity.pdbx_description
1 polymer ?
#
loop_
_entity_poly.entity_id
_entity_poly.type
_entity_poly.pdbx_seq_one_letter_code
_entity_poly.pdbx_strand_id
1 'polypeptide(L)' 'MTKEDLIEDTRRKMIISIKENGYMSKRTIQLSQELDVYILEQQKIGMELLRKKRRDCLG' A
#
# COMPACT_ATOMS: atom_id res chain seq x y z
N MET A 1 6.17 -4.10 12.26
CA MET A 1 5.80 -3.05 11.30
C MET A 1 4.56 -3.53 10.58
N THR A 2 3.44 -2.81 10.70
CA THR A 2 2.19 -3.17 10.04
C THR A 2 2.24 -2.80 8.55
N LYS A 3 1.31 -3.33 7.73
CA LYS A 3 1.20 -2.93 6.32
C LYS A 3 0.82 -1.45 6.17
N GLU A 4 0.06 -0.92 7.13
CA GLU A 4 -0.28 0.51 7.20
C GLU A 4 0.96 1.37 7.45
N ASP A 5 1.86 0.92 8.32
CA ASP A 5 3.14 1.60 8.56
C ASP A 5 4.00 1.64 7.29
N LEU A 6 4.04 0.54 6.52
CA LEU A 6 4.78 0.46 5.26
C LEU A 6 4.20 1.37 4.17
N ILE A 7 2.86 1.45 4.07
CA ILE A 7 2.17 2.35 3.14
C ILE A 7 2.51 3.81 3.47
N GLU A 8 2.43 4.19 4.75
CA GLU A 8 2.69 5.57 5.18
C GLU A 8 4.16 5.97 5.01
N ASP A 9 5.09 5.07 5.32
CA ASP A 9 6.52 5.29 5.11
C ASP A 9 6.86 5.44 3.62
N THR A 10 6.38 4.54 2.77
CA THR A 10 6.60 4.62 1.31
C THR A 10 5.96 5.87 0.72
N ARG A 11 4.77 6.27 1.18
CA ARG A 11 4.13 7.53 0.78
C ARG A 11 5.00 8.74 1.12
N ARG A 12 5.56 8.80 2.33
CA ARG A 12 6.46 9.89 2.74
C ARG A 12 7.73 9.93 1.89
N LYS A 13 8.35 8.78 1.65
CA LYS A 13 9.52 8.65 0.76
C LYS A 13 9.20 9.12 -0.66
N MET A 14 8.02 8.80 -1.18
CA MET A 14 7.58 9.22 -2.51
C MET A 14 7.40 10.74 -2.59
N ILE A 15 6.77 11.36 -1.59
CA ILE A 15 6.62 12.83 -1.52
C ILE A 15 7.98 13.53 -1.51
N ILE A 16 8.93 13.02 -0.72
CA ILE A 16 10.30 13.55 -0.68
C ILE A 16 10.97 13.38 -2.06
N SER A 17 10.88 12.18 -2.65
CA SER A 17 11.47 11.89 -3.97
C SER A 17 10.89 12.77 -5.08
N ILE A 18 9.60 13.08 -5.06
CA ILE A 18 8.96 14.01 -6.01
C ILE A 18 9.55 15.41 -5.86
N LYS A 19 9.70 15.89 -4.62
CA LYS A 19 10.26 17.22 -4.35
C LYS A 19 11.73 17.34 -4.78
N GLU A 20 12.52 16.29 -4.58
CA GLU A 20 13.95 16.28 -4.86
C GLU A 20 14.28 15.99 -6.33
N ASN A 21 13.56 15.04 -6.95
CA ASN A 21 13.96 14.44 -8.24
C ASN A 21 12.88 14.60 -9.33
N GLY A 22 11.70 15.09 -8.97
CA GLY A 22 10.55 15.19 -9.86
C GLY A 22 9.72 13.89 -9.92
N TYR A 23 8.52 14.04 -10.47
CA TYR A 23 7.54 12.95 -10.55
C TYR A 23 7.98 11.81 -11.47
N MET A 24 8.60 12.14 -12.61
CA MET A 24 9.04 11.15 -13.61
C MET A 24 10.41 10.53 -13.30
N SER A 25 11.00 10.81 -12.13
CA SER A 25 12.28 10.21 -11.77
C SER A 25 12.12 8.70 -11.59
N LYS A 26 13.15 7.94 -11.98
CA LYS A 26 13.17 6.47 -11.80
C LYS A 26 12.87 6.08 -10.35
N ARG A 27 13.42 6.83 -9.39
CA ARG A 27 13.22 6.60 -7.95
C ARG A 27 11.77 6.80 -7.54
N THR A 28 11.14 7.89 -8.00
CA THR A 28 9.71 8.14 -7.72
C THR A 28 8.82 7.07 -8.32
N ILE A 29 9.11 6.63 -9.55
CA ILE A 29 8.35 5.55 -10.22
C ILE A 29 8.46 4.23 -9.44
N GLN A 30 9.67 3.88 -8.96
CA GLN A 30 9.87 2.69 -8.14
C GLN A 30 9.10 2.74 -6.82
N LEU A 31 9.12 3.88 -6.14
CA LEU A 31 8.35 4.08 -4.91
C LEU A 31 6.84 4.00 -5.15
N SER A 32 6.35 4.49 -6.30
CA SER A 32 4.95 4.33 -6.69
C SER A 32 4.57 2.86 -6.87
N GLN A 33 5.40 2.10 -7.59
CA GLN A 33 5.16 0.67 -7.80
C GLN A 33 5.18 -0.12 -6.48
N GLU A 34 6.10 0.21 -5.57
CA GLU A 34 6.16 -0.40 -4.24
C GLU A 34 4.90 -0.08 -3.41
N LEU A 35 4.44 1.18 -3.45
CA LEU A 35 3.22 1.61 -2.78
C LEU A 35 1.99 0.84 -3.30
N ASP A 36 1.88 0.65 -4.61
CA ASP A 36 0.78 -0.12 -5.24
C ASP A 36 0.74 -1.56 -4.74
N VAL A 37 1.91 -2.22 -4.60
CA VAL A 37 2.01 -3.58 -4.06
C VAL A 37 1.48 -3.62 -2.63
N TYR A 38 1.90 -2.69 -1.77
CA TYR A 38 1.44 -2.68 -0.38
C TYR A 38 -0.07 -2.41 -0.24
N ILE A 39 -0.62 -1.54 -1.08
CA ILE A 39 -2.07 -1.30 -1.13
C ILE A 39 -2.82 -2.57 -1.55
N LEU A 40 -2.34 -3.27 -2.59
CA LEU A 40 -2.96 -4.50 -3.06
C LEU A 40 -2.94 -5.62 -2.01
N GLU A 41 -1.83 -5.75 -1.28
CA GLU A 41 -1.73 -6.71 -0.17
C GLU A 41 -2.71 -6.37 0.96
N GLN A 42 -2.84 -5.10 1.33
CA GLN A 42 -3.79 -4.66 2.36
C GLN A 42 -5.24 -4.93 1.92
N GLN A 43 -5.56 -4.70 0.65
CA GLN A 43 -6.89 -5.01 0.09
C GLN A 43 -7.21 -6.51 0.13
N LYS A 44 -6.24 -7.38 -0.19
CA LYS A 44 -6.42 -8.84 -0.09
C LYS A 44 -6.74 -9.27 1.34
N ILE A 45 -6.00 -8.76 2.31
CA ILE A 45 -6.25 -9.03 3.74
C ILE A 45 -7.67 -8.58 4.14
N GLY A 46 -8.06 -7.37 3.75
CA GLY A 46 -9.41 -6.85 4.00
C GLY A 46 -10.50 -7.75 3.39
N MET A 47 -10.32 -8.19 2.16
CA MET A 47 -11.26 -9.08 1.47
C MET A 47 -11.36 -10.46 2.12
N GLU A 48 -10.27 -11.03 2.60
CA GLU A 48 -10.28 -12.30 3.33
C GLU A 48 -11.02 -12.18 4.66
N LEU A 49 -10.79 -11.10 5.41
CA LEU A 49 -11.50 -10.80 6.65
C LEU A 49 -13.01 -10.67 6.43
N LEU A 50 -13.42 -9.97 5.36
CA LEU A 50 -14.83 -9.85 4.98
C LEU A 50 -15.45 -11.21 4.59
N ARG A 51 -14.72 -12.05 3.84
CA ARG A 51 -15.16 -13.41 3.48
C ARG A 51 -15.31 -14.30 4.71
N LYS A 52 -14.43 -14.17 5.70
CA LYS A 52 -14.52 -14.90 6.97
C LYS A 52 -15.75 -14.46 7.77
N LYS A 53 -15.92 -13.15 8.00
CA LYS A 53 -17.10 -12.60 8.67
C LYS A 53 -18.40 -13.04 8.00
N ARG A 54 -18.47 -13.04 6.66
CA ARG A 54 -19.65 -13.52 5.94
C ARG A 54 -19.97 -14.98 6.25
N ARG A 55 -18.97 -15.87 6.33
CA ARG A 55 -19.18 -17.28 6.70
C ARG A 55 -19.69 -17.41 8.13
N ASP A 56 -19.09 -16.66 9.07
CA ASP A 56 -19.51 -16.68 10.47
C ASP A 56 -20.94 -16.15 10.67
N CYS A 57 -21.41 -15.24 9.80
CA CYS A 57 -22.78 -14.69 9.83
C CYS A 57 -23.85 -15.57 9.15
N LEU A 58 -23.46 -16.56 8.34
CA LEU A 58 -24.38 -17.43 7.58
C LEU A 58 -24.53 -18.82 8.23
N GLY A 59 -24.18 -18.94 9.52
CA GLY A 59 -24.19 -20.19 10.31
C GLY A 59 -25.37 -21.11 10.04
#